data_AF-A0A7J4V3N2-F1
#
_entry.id   AF-A0A7J4V3N2-F1
#
_cell.length_a   1.000
_cell.length_b   1.000
_cell.length_c   1.000
_cell.angle_alpha   90.00
_cell.angle_beta   90.00
_cell.angle_gamma   90.00
#
_symmetry.space_group_name_H-M   'P 1'
#
loop_
_entity.id
_entity.type
_entity.pdbx_description
1 polymer ?
#
loop_
_entity_poly.entity_id
_entity_poly.type
_entity_poly.pdbx_seq_one_letter_code
_entity_poly.pdbx_strand_id
1 'polypeptide(L)'
;TLVTKKEYPKEKDVVGKEPRIGVFVCHCGINIGSVVNVPKVVEYAKGLPNVVYAEQNLYTCSQDTQKKIREMIEKHDLNRVVVAS
;
A
#
# COMPACT_ATOMS: atom_id res chain seq x y z
N THR A 1 0.07 -28.32 21.52
CA THR A 1 -0.23 -28.13 20.08
C THR A 1 1.07 -27.91 19.36
N LEU A 2 1.37 -28.67 18.31
CA LEU A 2 2.59 -28.48 17.50
C LEU A 2 2.46 -27.16 16.74
N VAL A 3 3.28 -26.16 17.08
CA VAL A 3 3.32 -24.87 16.39
C VAL A 3 4.31 -24.99 15.24
N THR A 4 3.80 -25.06 14.01
CA THR A 4 4.65 -25.02 12.80
C THR A 4 5.27 -23.63 12.67
N LYS A 5 6.59 -23.57 12.43
CA LYS A 5 7.30 -22.32 12.20
C LYS A 5 6.78 -21.69 10.90
N LYS A 6 6.32 -20.43 10.95
CA LYS A 6 5.87 -19.71 9.76
C LYS A 6 7.06 -19.46 8.84
N GLU A 7 6.93 -19.84 7.57
CA GLU A 7 7.87 -19.50 6.51
C GLU A 7 7.37 -18.27 5.75
N TYR A 8 8.26 -17.32 5.49
CA TYR A 8 7.98 -16.07 4.79
C TYR A 8 8.84 -15.99 3.53
N PRO A 9 8.41 -15.23 2.50
CA PRO A 9 9.25 -14.96 1.34
C PRO A 9 10.55 -14.26 1.75
N LYS A 10 11.59 -14.40 0.93
CA LYS A 10 12.86 -13.69 1.15
C LYS A 10 12.63 -12.18 1.14
N GLU A 11 13.27 -11.49 2.07
CA GLU A 11 13.25 -10.04 2.08
C GLU A 11 13.91 -9.48 0.81
N LYS A 12 13.30 -8.42 0.28
CA LYS A 12 13.82 -7.70 -0.87
C LYS A 12 14.99 -6.83 -0.43
N ASP A 13 16.14 -6.96 -1.08
CA ASP A 13 17.25 -6.03 -0.86
C ASP A 13 16.92 -4.67 -1.48
N VAL A 14 16.93 -3.63 -0.64
CA VAL A 14 16.58 -2.25 -0.98
C VAL A 14 17.69 -1.25 -0.66
N VAL A 15 18.86 -1.73 -0.22
CA VAL A 15 19.99 -0.85 0.12
C VAL A 15 20.50 -0.14 -1.13
N GLY A 16 20.66 1.19 -1.06
CA GLY A 16 21.15 2.01 -2.17
C GLY A 16 20.20 2.17 -3.36
N LYS A 17 18.98 1.61 -3.31
CA LYS A 17 18.00 1.75 -4.39
C LYS A 17 17.16 3.02 -4.23
N GLU A 18 16.89 3.70 -5.34
CA GLU A 18 15.96 4.82 -5.41
C GLU A 18 14.58 4.43 -4.86
N PRO A 19 13.92 5.26 -4.04
CA PRO A 19 12.60 4.95 -3.53
C PRO A 19 11.58 4.78 -4.66
N ARG A 20 10.79 3.72 -4.57
CA ARG A 20 9.64 3.39 -5.42
C ARG A 20 8.46 3.15 -4.49
N ILE A 21 7.71 4.22 -4.24
CA ILE A 21 6.70 4.29 -3.21
C ILE A 21 5.33 3.94 -3.81
N GLY A 22 4.64 3.00 -3.18
CA GLY A 22 3.20 2.78 -3.38
C GLY A 22 2.39 3.39 -2.25
N VAL A 23 1.43 4.26 -2.57
CA VAL A 23 0.55 4.91 -1.60
C VAL A 23 -0.87 4.34 -1.69
N PHE A 24 -1.39 3.84 -0.57
CA PHE A 24 -2.74 3.25 -0.50
C PHE A 24 -3.59 4.04 0.49
N VAL A 25 -4.62 4.72 0.00
CA VAL A 25 -5.47 5.61 0.81
C VAL A 25 -6.80 4.91 1.13
N CYS A 26 -7.09 4.74 2.42
CA CYS A 26 -8.30 4.06 2.89
C CYS A 26 -9.49 5.01 2.96
N HIS A 27 -10.68 4.55 2.54
CA HIS A 27 -11.94 5.22 2.87
C HIS A 27 -12.44 4.88 4.28
N CYS A 28 -12.11 3.69 4.79
CA CYS A 28 -12.60 3.17 6.06
C CYS A 28 -14.13 3.30 6.18
N GLY A 29 -14.84 2.97 5.09
CA GLY A 29 -16.27 3.24 4.93
C GLY A 29 -16.55 4.75 5.01
N ILE A 30 -17.27 5.17 6.06
CA ILE A 30 -17.55 6.58 6.31
C ILE A 30 -16.59 7.23 7.31
N ASN A 31 -15.74 6.46 8.00
CA ASN A 31 -14.88 7.03 9.06
C ASN A 31 -13.89 8.05 8.50
N ILE A 32 -13.36 7.81 7.29
CA ILE A 32 -12.48 8.75 6.59
C ILE A 32 -13.20 9.33 5.38
N GLY A 33 -13.85 8.49 4.58
CA GLY A 33 -14.50 8.88 3.33
C GLY A 33 -15.64 9.91 3.48
N SER A 34 -16.21 10.09 4.69
CA SER A 34 -17.24 11.12 4.92
C SER A 34 -16.67 12.52 5.17
N VAL A 35 -15.39 12.63 5.52
CA VAL A 35 -14.74 13.91 5.89
C VAL A 35 -13.63 14.27 4.91
N VAL A 36 -12.81 13.29 4.53
CA VAL A 36 -11.67 13.49 3.64
C VAL A 36 -12.07 13.15 2.21
N ASN A 37 -11.74 14.03 1.26
CA ASN A 37 -11.84 13.73 -0.16
C ASN A 37 -10.71 12.78 -0.57
N VAL A 38 -10.93 11.47 -0.36
CA VAL A 38 -9.95 10.42 -0.66
C VAL A 38 -9.46 10.43 -2.11
N PRO A 39 -10.33 10.57 -3.14
CA PRO A 39 -9.86 10.71 -4.52
C PRO A 39 -8.85 11.84 -4.71
N LYS A 40 -9.09 13.02 -4.10
CA LYS A 40 -8.16 14.15 -4.19
C LYS A 40 -6.83 13.89 -3.49
N VAL A 41 -6.83 13.14 -2.38
CA VAL A 41 -5.59 12.72 -1.69
C VAL A 41 -4.78 11.77 -2.57
N VAL A 42 -5.43 10.82 -3.25
CA VAL A 42 -4.75 9.92 -4.20
C VAL A 42 -4.10 10.71 -5.34
N GLU A 43 -4.84 11.64 -5.95
CA GLU A 43 -4.28 12.47 -7.04
C GLU A 43 -3.11 13.33 -6.58
N TYR A 44 -3.18 13.90 -5.37
CA TYR A 44 -2.05 14.61 -4.78
C TYR A 44 -0.84 13.68 -4.57
N ALA A 45 -1.05 12.48 -4.03
CA ALA A 45 0.02 11.52 -3.77
C ALA A 45 0.76 11.11 -5.04
N LYS A 46 0.06 10.96 -6.18
CA LYS A 46 0.67 10.65 -7.49
C LYS A 46 1.69 11.72 -7.95
N GLY A 47 1.55 12.96 -7.48
CA GLY A 47 2.46 14.06 -7.85
C GLY A 47 3.71 14.16 -6.97
N LEU A 48 3.83 13.36 -5.91
CA LEU A 48 4.96 13.45 -4.99
C LEU A 48 6.20 12.73 -5.53
N PRO A 49 7.42 13.22 -5.21
CA PRO A 49 8.65 12.55 -5.58
C PRO A 49 8.63 11.06 -5.18
N ASN A 50 9.14 10.22 -6.07
CA ASN A 50 9.30 8.77 -5.88
C ASN A 50 8.00 7.95 -5.72
N VAL A 51 6.81 8.58 -5.73
CA VAL A 51 5.54 7.84 -5.77
C VAL A 51 5.29 7.34 -7.18
N VAL A 52 5.45 6.03 -7.37
CA VAL A 52 5.26 5.38 -8.67
C VAL A 52 3.88 4.73 -8.81
N TYR A 53 3.15 4.62 -7.71
CA TYR A 53 1.79 4.09 -7.68
C TYR A 53 1.01 4.70 -6.53
N ALA A 54 -0.24 5.10 -6.77
CA ALA A 54 -1.15 5.49 -5.71
C ALA A 54 -2.59 5.11 -6.06
N GLU A 55 -3.31 4.59 -5.08
CA GLU A 55 -4.72 4.22 -5.22
C GLU A 55 -5.52 4.40 -3.94
N GLN A 56 -6.84 4.33 -4.08
CA GLN A 56 -7.78 4.30 -2.97
C GLN A 56 -8.35 2.89 -2.78
N ASN A 57 -8.61 2.53 -1.53
CA ASN A 57 -9.24 1.27 -1.14
C ASN A 57 -10.39 1.53 -0.17
N LEU A 58 -11.46 0.73 -0.26
CA LEU A 58 -12.60 0.89 0.67
C LEU A 58 -12.19 0.52 2.11
N TYR A 59 -11.51 -0.62 2.26
CA TYR A 59 -10.96 -1.10 3.53
C TYR A 59 -9.56 -1.68 3.29
N THR A 60 -8.52 -0.88 3.57
CA THR A 60 -7.13 -1.31 3.34
C THR A 60 -6.74 -2.53 4.17
N CYS A 61 -7.37 -2.73 5.33
CA CYS A 61 -7.12 -3.88 6.20
C CYS A 61 -7.79 -5.19 5.74
N SER A 62 -8.66 -5.20 4.72
CA SER A 62 -9.31 -6.43 4.26
C SER A 62 -8.31 -7.40 3.62
N GLN A 63 -8.58 -8.70 3.69
CA GLN A 63 -7.70 -9.73 3.10
C GLN A 63 -7.51 -9.53 1.60
N ASP A 64 -8.58 -9.17 0.89
CA ASP A 64 -8.53 -8.90 -0.55
C ASP A 64 -7.65 -7.69 -0.87
N THR A 65 -7.77 -6.60 -0.10
CA THR A 65 -6.91 -5.43 -0.31
C THR A 65 -5.45 -5.73 0.04
N GLN A 66 -5.19 -6.48 1.11
CA GLN A 66 -3.83 -6.91 1.43
C GLN A 66 -3.23 -7.79 0.33
N LYS A 67 -4.02 -8.66 -0.30
CA LYS A 67 -3.60 -9.44 -1.47
C LYS A 67 -3.27 -8.51 -2.65
N LYS A 68 -4.13 -7.54 -2.95
CA LYS A 68 -3.91 -6.54 -3.99
C LYS A 68 -2.67 -5.69 -3.74
N ILE A 69 -2.39 -5.27 -2.50
CA ILE A 69 -1.16 -4.56 -2.14
C ILE A 69 0.06 -5.40 -2.48
N ARG A 70 0.07 -6.70 -2.13
CA ARG A 70 1.16 -7.61 -2.52
C ARG A 70 1.32 -7.69 -4.03
N GLU A 71 0.22 -7.82 -4.78
CA GLU A 71 0.26 -7.84 -6.24
C GLU A 71 0.83 -6.52 -6.81
N MET A 72 0.48 -5.36 -6.23
CA MET A 72 1.00 -4.07 -6.67
C MET A 72 2.47 -3.86 -6.29
N ILE A 73 2.93 -4.42 -5.16
CA ILE A 73 4.36 -4.43 -4.80
C ILE A 73 5.17 -5.13 -5.89
N GLU A 74 4.74 -6.30 -6.34
CA GLU A 74 5.41 -7.03 -7.41
C GLU A 74 5.28 -6.31 -8.76
N LYS A 75 4.04 -5.93 -9.13
CA LYS A 75 3.74 -5.32 -10.43
C LYS A 75 4.47 -4.00 -10.68
N HIS A 76 4.58 -3.16 -9.65
CA HIS A 76 5.22 -1.84 -9.75
C HIS A 76 6.65 -1.83 -9.21
N ASP A 77 7.21 -2.99 -8.85
CA ASP A 77 8.54 -3.11 -8.24
C ASP A 77 8.70 -2.15 -7.05
N LEU A 78 7.70 -2.11 -6.17
CA LEU A 78 7.72 -1.20 -5.02
C LEU A 78 8.81 -1.63 -4.04
N ASN A 79 9.44 -0.65 -3.41
CA ASN A 79 10.40 -0.89 -2.33
C ASN A 79 10.07 -0.09 -1.06
N ARG A 80 9.00 0.71 -1.09
CA ARG A 80 8.39 1.39 0.05
C ARG A 80 6.87 1.35 -0.12
N VAL A 81 6.15 1.20 0.99
CA VAL A 81 4.68 1.21 1.01
C VAL A 81 4.23 2.20 2.07
N VAL A 82 3.28 3.06 1.72
CA VAL A 82 2.61 3.97 2.63
C VAL A 82 1.12 3.64 2.63
N VAL A 83 0.57 3.43 3.81
CA VAL A 83 -0.86 3.26 4.02
C VAL A 83 -1.37 4.45 4.81
N ALA A 84 -2.29 5.21 4.23
CA ALA A 84 -3.02 6.27 4.92
C ALA A 84 -4.42 5.71 5.27
N SER A 85 -4.68 5.41 6.54
CA SER A 85 -5.86 4.64 6.97
C SER A 85 -6.41 5.03 8.33
#